data_AF-A0A1Y0H3W6-F1
#
_entry.id   AF-A0A1Y0H3W6-F1
#
_cell.length_a   1.000
_cell.length_b   1.000
_cell.length_c   1.000
_cell.angle_alpha   90.00
_cell.angle_beta   90.00
_cell.angle_gamma   90.00
#
_symmetry.space_group_name_H-M   'P 1'
#
loop_
_entity.id
_entity.type
_entity.pdbx_description
1 polymer ?
#
loop_
_entity_poly.entity_id
_entity_poly.type
_entity_poly.pdbx_seq_one_letter_code
_entity_poly.pdbx_strand_id
1 'polypeptide(L)'
;MFIYNRGGMRALGILVILLLFVGGATAFNDATPYRTAGALFTQRNPETNQPATAPDIGAPDERQHANYVARMARGEGPAVLDPKDPELYENYQAHQPPLYYFMAGQIAKAAGWDPQANEGGRYLRFVNTGIGVLMLLGLYSFARNVSQSDDVALAAMAFGLLPMNLALHGAVSNDPLLYCLIAWALVLAAIVARGSGAAYPILFGLVAGAAIWTKTTGLMLIPVGFVAGLIGAPKKSKITVALTMAIGPLLVAAPWMIRNVQVYGDPFALRAFTESFGGTAQAKMFIDSIGMGSYLMNWVGWTAAKSFVGTFGYMDISPLEAYGGKAVETFYRVSLAFLTAAGLSGIIAVAKDRKKPQPAMHALGAVAVLVVLALFLRFNLQYFQGQSRYLYPAFAPLALLMGMGVTLWFKKREQWAWVCVAVVMAGFAFASWSTLGPAFARRIEMGQAIQAATVPEVGPESSGVTNAN
;
A
#
# COMPACT_ATOMS: atom_id res chain seq x y z
N MET A 1 -15.51 40.70 -12.28
CA MET A 1 -14.22 40.14 -12.73
C MET A 1 -13.36 39.95 -11.49
N PHE A 2 -13.54 38.83 -10.78
CA PHE A 2 -12.75 38.56 -9.56
C PHE A 2 -11.31 38.27 -9.96
N ILE A 3 -10.37 39.05 -9.43
CA ILE A 3 -8.94 38.84 -9.61
C ILE A 3 -8.61 37.45 -9.03
N TYR A 4 -8.32 36.52 -9.93
CA TYR A 4 -8.07 35.12 -9.64
C TYR A 4 -6.70 34.98 -8.97
N ASN A 5 -6.69 34.90 -7.63
CA ASN A 5 -5.46 34.68 -6.87
C ASN A 5 -5.07 33.19 -6.89
N ARG A 6 -4.19 32.81 -7.83
CA ARG A 6 -3.67 31.44 -7.97
C ARG A 6 -3.06 30.87 -6.68
N GLY A 7 -2.44 31.72 -5.86
CA GLY A 7 -1.86 31.30 -4.58
C GLY A 7 -2.91 30.86 -3.57
N GLY A 8 -4.03 31.57 -3.49
CA GLY A 8 -5.13 31.26 -2.58
C GLY A 8 -5.83 29.94 -2.90
N MET A 9 -6.08 29.67 -4.18
CA MET A 9 -6.72 28.40 -4.57
C MET A 9 -5.82 27.18 -4.39
N ARG A 10 -4.50 27.34 -4.55
CA ARG A 10 -3.54 26.27 -4.29
C ARG A 10 -3.59 25.83 -2.82
N ALA A 11 -3.48 26.78 -1.90
CA ALA A 11 -3.52 26.48 -0.47
C ALA A 11 -4.85 25.85 -0.06
N LEU A 12 -5.96 26.38 -0.59
CA LEU A 12 -7.30 25.82 -0.36
C LEU A 12 -7.41 24.38 -0.90
N GLY A 13 -6.96 24.12 -2.13
CA GLY A 13 -7.01 22.79 -2.74
C GLY A 13 -6.22 21.75 -1.94
N ILE A 14 -5.00 22.10 -1.51
CA ILE A 14 -4.19 21.24 -0.64
C ILE A 14 -4.94 20.95 0.65
N LEU A 15 -5.44 21.98 1.34
CA LEU A 15 -6.15 21.82 2.61
C LEU A 15 -7.40 20.94 2.46
N VAL A 16 -8.22 21.17 1.43
CA VAL A 16 -9.43 20.38 1.17
C VAL A 16 -9.09 18.91 0.93
N ILE A 17 -8.08 18.61 0.09
CA ILE A 17 -7.69 17.23 -0.20
C ILE A 17 -7.16 16.55 1.08
N LEU A 18 -6.36 17.25 1.90
CA LEU A 18 -5.87 16.71 3.17
C LEU A 18 -7.02 16.42 4.15
N LEU A 19 -7.99 17.32 4.29
CA LEU A 19 -9.14 17.11 5.16
C LEU A 19 -10.00 15.92 4.69
N LEU A 20 -10.25 15.82 3.38
CA LEU A 20 -10.96 14.67 2.80
C LEU A 20 -10.20 13.36 3.02
N PHE A 21 -8.86 13.39 2.92
CA PHE A 21 -8.03 12.22 3.14
C PHE A 21 -8.07 11.77 4.60
N VAL A 22 -7.87 12.70 5.55
CA VAL A 22 -7.93 12.39 6.99
C VAL A 22 -9.32 11.89 7.37
N GLY A 23 -10.38 12.55 6.92
CA GLY A 23 -11.76 12.11 7.17
C GLY A 23 -12.05 10.74 6.56
N GLY A 24 -11.62 10.50 5.32
CA GLY A 24 -11.78 9.22 4.65
C GLY A 24 -11.01 8.10 5.33
N ALA A 25 -9.71 8.28 5.60
CA ALA A 25 -8.89 7.28 6.28
C ALA A 25 -9.41 6.97 7.70
N THR A 26 -9.92 7.99 8.41
CA THR A 26 -10.60 7.81 9.71
C THR A 26 -11.86 6.96 9.56
N ALA A 27 -12.69 7.24 8.55
CA ALA A 27 -13.90 6.47 8.29
C ALA A 27 -13.59 4.99 7.97
N PHE A 28 -12.53 4.71 7.20
CA PHE A 28 -12.06 3.35 6.94
C PHE A 28 -11.45 2.67 8.18
N ASN A 29 -10.69 3.41 9.00
CA ASN A 29 -10.18 2.93 10.28
C ASN A 29 -11.35 2.48 11.18
N ASP A 30 -12.37 3.32 11.33
CA ASP A 30 -13.51 3.02 12.21
C ASP A 30 -14.38 1.86 11.71
N ALA A 31 -14.53 1.72 10.39
CA ALA A 31 -15.32 0.63 9.80
C ALA A 31 -14.58 -0.71 9.79
N THR A 32 -13.26 -0.73 9.91
CA THR A 32 -12.46 -1.96 9.82
C THR A 32 -12.22 -2.52 11.21
N PRO A 33 -12.66 -3.75 11.51
CA PRO A 33 -12.43 -4.34 12.83
C PRO A 33 -10.94 -4.54 13.08
N TYR A 34 -10.57 -4.67 14.35
CA TYR A 34 -9.19 -4.87 14.78
C TYR A 34 -9.10 -6.19 15.55
N ARG A 35 -8.18 -7.07 15.15
CA ARG A 35 -7.96 -8.38 15.79
C ARG A 35 -9.26 -9.16 16.05
N THR A 36 -10.15 -9.13 15.08
CA THR A 36 -11.48 -9.73 15.23
C THR A 36 -11.58 -10.91 14.29
N ALA A 37 -11.84 -12.10 14.85
CA ALA A 37 -12.02 -13.31 14.08
C ALA A 37 -13.31 -13.28 13.25
N GLY A 38 -13.35 -14.07 12.18
CA GLY A 38 -14.54 -14.20 11.35
C GLY A 38 -14.34 -15.16 10.19
N ALA A 39 -15.36 -15.26 9.33
CA ALA A 39 -15.34 -16.08 8.13
C ALA A 39 -15.01 -15.25 6.88
N LEU A 40 -14.29 -15.86 5.93
CA LEU A 40 -13.93 -15.31 4.63
C LEU A 40 -14.82 -15.95 3.57
N PHE A 41 -15.66 -15.17 2.89
CA PHE A 41 -16.70 -15.71 2.00
C PHE A 41 -16.15 -16.14 0.63
N THR A 42 -15.03 -15.57 0.21
CA THR A 42 -14.32 -15.85 -1.03
C THR A 42 -13.29 -16.96 -0.89
N GLN A 43 -13.01 -17.41 0.34
CA GLN A 43 -12.08 -18.49 0.65
C GLN A 43 -12.83 -19.66 1.27
N ARG A 44 -12.46 -20.90 0.93
CA ARG A 44 -13.17 -22.11 1.37
C ARG A 44 -12.24 -23.01 2.14
N ASN A 45 -12.75 -23.62 3.21
CA ASN A 45 -12.09 -24.73 3.87
C ASN A 45 -12.13 -25.95 2.91
N PRO A 46 -10.97 -26.53 2.54
CA PRO A 46 -10.92 -27.65 1.60
C PRO A 46 -11.65 -28.92 2.07
N GLU A 47 -11.79 -29.12 3.38
CA GLU A 47 -12.38 -30.32 3.98
C GLU A 47 -13.90 -30.19 4.13
N THR A 48 -14.38 -29.02 4.59
CA THR A 48 -15.80 -28.81 4.90
C THR A 48 -16.56 -28.07 3.80
N ASN A 49 -15.85 -27.46 2.84
CA ASN A 49 -16.39 -26.56 1.82
C ASN A 49 -17.18 -25.34 2.38
N GLN A 50 -17.11 -25.11 3.69
CA GLN A 50 -17.62 -23.92 4.34
C GLN A 50 -16.68 -22.72 4.09
N PRO A 51 -17.16 -21.48 4.26
CA PRO A 51 -16.27 -20.32 4.33
C PRO A 51 -15.10 -20.57 5.27
N ALA A 52 -13.87 -20.26 4.85
CA ALA A 52 -12.69 -20.40 5.70
C ALA A 52 -12.78 -19.41 6.88
N THR A 53 -12.36 -19.81 8.08
CA THR A 53 -12.27 -18.91 9.23
C THR A 53 -10.85 -18.36 9.39
N ALA A 54 -10.74 -17.14 9.91
CA ALA A 54 -9.47 -16.50 10.22
C ALA A 54 -9.54 -15.88 11.63
N PRO A 55 -8.43 -15.89 12.39
CA PRO A 55 -8.37 -15.28 13.73
C PRO A 55 -8.37 -13.74 13.67
N ASP A 56 -8.18 -13.17 12.48
CA ASP A 56 -8.41 -11.76 12.18
C ASP A 56 -8.94 -11.62 10.75
N ILE A 57 -9.99 -10.82 10.57
CA ILE A 57 -10.56 -10.51 9.25
C ILE A 57 -10.43 -9.04 8.87
N GLY A 58 -9.81 -8.21 9.73
CA GLY A 58 -9.60 -6.78 9.53
C GLY A 58 -8.65 -6.46 8.37
N ALA A 59 -7.76 -5.47 8.54
CA ALA A 59 -6.80 -5.17 7.49
C ALA A 59 -5.78 -6.31 7.33
N PRO A 60 -5.40 -6.72 6.10
CA PRO A 60 -4.45 -7.80 5.87
C PRO A 60 -3.15 -7.59 6.63
N ASP A 61 -2.68 -8.66 7.28
CA ASP A 61 -1.41 -8.72 8.03
C ASP A 61 -1.31 -7.76 9.23
N GLU A 62 -2.40 -7.06 9.57
CA GLU A 62 -2.37 -5.99 10.57
C GLU A 62 -2.03 -6.51 11.97
N ARG A 63 -2.59 -7.67 12.33
CA ARG A 63 -2.28 -8.35 13.59
C ARG A 63 -0.79 -8.62 13.74
N GLN A 64 -0.14 -9.14 12.69
CA GLN A 64 1.28 -9.46 12.67
C GLN A 64 2.15 -8.20 12.72
N HIS A 65 1.75 -7.15 11.99
CA HIS A 65 2.43 -5.86 12.08
C HIS A 65 2.36 -5.29 13.50
N ALA A 66 1.19 -5.34 14.13
CA ALA A 66 1.01 -4.85 15.50
C ALA A 66 1.78 -5.67 16.54
N ASN A 67 1.88 -6.99 16.38
CA ASN A 67 2.75 -7.83 17.22
C ASN A 67 4.21 -7.37 17.14
N TYR A 68 4.69 -7.07 15.94
CA TYR A 68 6.05 -6.58 15.75
C TYR A 68 6.23 -5.16 16.32
N VAL A 69 5.24 -4.27 16.18
CA VAL A 69 5.26 -2.96 16.86
C VAL A 69 5.33 -3.12 18.38
N ALA A 70 4.54 -4.01 18.97
CA ALA A 70 4.53 -4.27 20.41
C ALA A 70 5.89 -4.80 20.90
N ARG A 71 6.51 -5.72 20.14
CA ARG A 71 7.86 -6.20 20.42
C ARG A 71 8.89 -5.07 20.48
N MET A 72 8.85 -4.16 19.51
CA MET A 72 9.76 -3.01 19.45
C MET A 72 9.49 -2.00 20.59
N ALA A 73 8.23 -1.81 20.98
CA ALA A 73 7.86 -0.98 22.13
C ALA A 73 8.42 -1.54 23.46
N ARG A 74 8.45 -2.86 23.61
CA ARG A 74 9.06 -3.55 24.77
C ARG A 74 10.60 -3.55 24.75
N GLY A 75 11.23 -3.13 23.66
CA GLY A 75 12.70 -3.05 23.55
C GLY A 75 13.39 -4.37 23.22
N GLU A 76 12.65 -5.37 22.74
CA GLU A 76 13.17 -6.72 22.41
C GLU A 76 13.92 -6.79 21.07
N GLY A 77 14.06 -5.65 20.37
CA GLY A 77 14.74 -5.54 19.09
C GLY A 77 14.00 -6.22 17.91
N PRO A 78 14.61 -6.17 16.71
CA PRO A 78 14.02 -6.74 15.49
C PRO A 78 13.70 -8.23 15.65
N ALA A 79 12.47 -8.62 15.28
CA ALA A 79 12.00 -10.00 15.34
C ALA A 79 12.81 -10.91 14.39
N VAL A 80 12.89 -12.20 14.72
CA VAL A 80 13.48 -13.21 13.86
C VAL A 80 12.36 -14.09 13.31
N LEU A 81 12.19 -14.12 11.99
CA LEU A 81 11.34 -15.11 11.33
C LEU A 81 11.93 -16.51 11.47
N ASP A 82 11.25 -17.40 12.18
CA ASP A 82 11.57 -18.83 12.23
C ASP A 82 10.47 -19.62 11.49
N PRO A 83 10.78 -20.27 10.34
CA PRO A 83 9.82 -21.08 9.61
C PRO A 83 9.24 -22.26 10.40
N LYS A 84 9.85 -22.64 11.52
CA LYS A 84 9.40 -23.73 12.40
C LYS A 84 8.64 -23.25 13.64
N ASP A 85 8.40 -21.94 13.77
CA ASP A 85 7.64 -21.37 14.87
C ASP A 85 6.22 -21.97 14.89
N PRO A 86 5.77 -22.62 15.98
CA PRO A 86 4.39 -23.09 16.09
C PRO A 86 3.38 -21.93 15.99
N GLU A 87 3.79 -20.71 16.33
CA GLU A 87 3.01 -19.48 16.24
C GLU A 87 3.38 -18.66 14.99
N LEU A 88 3.86 -19.31 13.91
CA LEU A 88 4.28 -18.63 12.68
C LEU A 88 3.23 -17.63 12.15
N TYR A 89 1.94 -17.95 12.30
CA TYR A 89 0.86 -17.03 11.93
C TYR A 89 0.98 -15.66 12.62
N GLU A 90 1.41 -15.60 13.88
CA GLU A 90 1.52 -14.35 14.63
C GLU A 90 2.76 -13.53 14.24
N ASN A 91 3.77 -14.18 13.66
CA ASN A 91 5.12 -13.63 13.51
C ASN A 91 5.65 -13.62 12.08
N TYR A 92 4.89 -14.06 11.06
CA TYR A 92 5.42 -14.18 9.69
C TYR A 92 5.91 -12.87 9.07
N GLN A 93 5.52 -11.70 9.60
CA GLN A 93 6.03 -10.39 9.20
C GLN A 93 7.42 -10.04 9.80
N ALA A 94 8.01 -10.91 10.63
CA ALA A 94 9.32 -10.69 11.25
C ALA A 94 10.49 -10.57 10.25
N HIS A 95 10.33 -11.07 9.02
CA HIS A 95 11.30 -10.88 7.94
C HIS A 95 11.43 -9.43 7.48
N GLN A 96 10.42 -8.59 7.76
CA GLN A 96 10.39 -7.23 7.26
C GLN A 96 11.48 -6.36 7.92
N PRO A 97 12.04 -5.40 7.17
CA PRO A 97 12.92 -4.37 7.71
C PRO A 97 12.30 -3.56 8.88
N PRO A 98 13.10 -3.11 9.86
CA PRO A 98 12.59 -2.73 11.17
C PRO A 98 12.11 -1.27 11.30
N LEU A 99 12.30 -0.37 10.33
CA LEU A 99 12.15 1.08 10.55
C LEU A 99 10.74 1.49 10.97
N TYR A 100 9.71 0.98 10.28
CA TYR A 100 8.32 1.26 10.63
C TYR A 100 8.01 0.78 12.06
N TYR A 101 8.38 -0.46 12.38
CA TYR A 101 8.09 -1.08 13.67
C TYR A 101 8.84 -0.40 14.82
N PHE A 102 10.07 0.05 14.57
CA PHE A 102 10.82 0.86 15.52
C PHE A 102 10.11 2.19 15.78
N MET A 103 9.79 2.95 14.73
CA MET A 103 9.12 4.25 14.84
C MET A 103 7.76 4.13 15.53
N ALA A 104 6.89 3.25 15.04
CA ALA A 104 5.57 3.02 15.63
C ALA A 104 5.67 2.49 17.08
N GLY A 105 6.66 1.64 17.36
CA GLY A 105 6.90 1.10 18.70
C GLY A 105 7.34 2.17 19.69
N GLN A 106 8.20 3.10 19.29
CA GLN A 106 8.58 4.24 20.13
C GLN A 106 7.40 5.18 20.38
N ILE A 107 6.55 5.43 19.38
CA ILE A 107 5.33 6.23 19.54
C ILE A 107 4.38 5.55 20.52
N ALA A 108 4.09 4.25 20.32
CA ALA A 108 3.22 3.48 21.21
C ALA A 108 3.74 3.48 22.65
N LYS A 109 5.05 3.24 22.84
CA LYS A 109 5.71 3.29 24.15
C LYS A 109 5.56 4.66 24.82
N ALA A 110 5.84 5.75 24.09
CA ALA A 110 5.76 7.09 24.63
C ALA A 110 4.32 7.50 24.99
N ALA A 111 3.33 7.02 24.23
CA ALA A 111 1.92 7.31 24.45
C ALA A 111 1.21 6.33 25.40
N GLY A 112 1.90 5.28 25.87
CA GLY A 112 1.31 4.23 26.71
C GLY A 112 0.28 3.36 26.00
N TRP A 113 0.35 3.26 24.67
CA TRP A 113 -0.56 2.46 23.86
C TRP A 113 -0.08 1.02 23.78
N ASP A 114 -0.96 0.06 24.06
CA ASP A 114 -0.72 -1.35 23.74
C ASP A 114 -1.12 -1.62 22.29
N PRO A 115 -0.17 -1.89 21.37
CA PRO A 115 -0.48 -2.18 19.98
C PRO A 115 -1.33 -3.45 19.81
N GLN A 116 -1.38 -4.35 20.80
CA GLN A 116 -2.17 -5.58 20.72
C GLN A 116 -3.61 -5.40 21.21
N ALA A 117 -3.89 -4.32 21.94
CA ALA A 117 -5.23 -3.97 22.38
C ALA A 117 -6.02 -3.23 21.27
N ASN A 118 -7.35 -3.34 21.29
CA ASN A 118 -8.22 -2.69 20.31
C ASN A 118 -8.01 -1.16 20.23
N GLU A 119 -7.95 -0.48 21.38
CA GLU A 119 -7.77 0.97 21.41
C GLU A 119 -6.39 1.39 20.90
N GLY A 120 -5.32 0.74 21.40
CA GLY A 120 -3.95 1.06 20.99
C GLY A 120 -3.69 0.76 19.51
N GLY A 121 -4.25 -0.32 18.97
CA GLY A 121 -4.25 -0.61 17.54
C GLY A 121 -4.93 0.50 16.72
N ARG A 122 -6.13 0.96 17.14
CA ARG A 122 -6.84 2.06 16.49
C ARG A 122 -6.08 3.38 16.53
N TYR A 123 -5.39 3.68 17.64
CA TYR A 123 -4.53 4.87 17.73
C TYR A 123 -3.32 4.78 16.78
N LEU A 124 -2.71 3.60 16.65
CA LEU A 124 -1.63 3.38 15.69
C LEU A 124 -2.07 3.54 14.23
N ARG A 125 -3.32 3.19 13.88
CA ARG A 125 -3.86 3.47 12.55
C ARG A 125 -3.85 4.97 12.21
N PHE A 126 -4.09 5.85 13.20
CA PHE A 126 -3.98 7.30 13.00
C PHE A 126 -2.54 7.78 12.74
N VAL A 127 -1.53 7.09 13.27
CA VAL A 127 -0.12 7.35 12.91
C VAL A 127 0.08 7.17 11.40
N ASN A 128 -0.47 6.08 10.84
CA ASN A 128 -0.41 5.82 9.40
C ASN A 128 -1.25 6.82 8.59
N THR A 129 -2.36 7.31 9.11
CA THR A 129 -3.10 8.43 8.49
C THR A 129 -2.25 9.71 8.44
N GLY A 130 -1.51 10.02 9.50
CA GLY A 130 -0.56 11.15 9.51
C GLY A 130 0.58 10.99 8.51
N ILE A 131 1.12 9.79 8.37
CA ILE A 131 2.10 9.46 7.31
C ILE A 131 1.49 9.65 5.92
N GLY A 132 0.21 9.32 5.75
CA GLY A 132 -0.53 9.54 4.50
C GLY A 132 -0.62 11.01 4.11
N VAL A 133 -0.79 11.91 5.08
CA VAL A 133 -0.72 13.37 4.83
C VAL A 133 0.64 13.76 4.23
N LEU A 134 1.74 13.25 4.79
CA LEU A 134 3.08 13.50 4.27
C LEU A 134 3.29 12.87 2.89
N MET A 135 2.70 11.71 2.63
CA MET A 135 2.71 11.05 1.33
C MET A 135 1.98 11.89 0.27
N LEU A 136 0.80 12.43 0.57
CA LEU A 136 0.05 13.30 -0.35
C LEU A 136 0.82 14.57 -0.71
N LEU A 137 1.50 15.18 0.28
CA LEU A 137 2.41 16.31 0.02
C LEU A 137 3.59 15.90 -0.87
N GLY A 138 4.09 14.68 -0.73
CA GLY A 138 5.05 14.06 -1.63
C GLY A 138 4.50 13.90 -3.06
N LEU A 139 3.27 13.39 -3.23
CA LEU A 139 2.61 13.28 -4.54
C LEU A 139 2.50 14.64 -5.22
N TYR A 140 1.98 15.63 -4.49
CA TYR A 140 1.85 17.01 -4.95
C TYR A 140 3.22 17.57 -5.37
N SER A 141 4.23 17.42 -4.52
CA SER A 141 5.58 17.95 -4.77
C SER A 141 6.24 17.29 -5.97
N PHE A 142 6.10 15.97 -6.11
CA PHE A 142 6.65 15.23 -7.25
C PHE A 142 5.96 15.68 -8.54
N ALA A 143 4.62 15.67 -8.55
CA ALA A 143 3.85 16.07 -9.71
C ALA A 143 4.13 17.53 -10.11
N ARG A 144 4.27 18.43 -9.13
CA ARG A 144 4.61 19.84 -9.37
C ARG A 144 6.02 20.02 -9.93
N ASN A 145 6.98 19.22 -9.47
CA ASN A 145 8.36 19.25 -9.95
C ASN A 145 8.48 18.74 -11.38
N VAL A 146 7.70 17.71 -11.74
CA VAL A 146 7.72 17.12 -13.09
C VAL A 146 6.92 17.95 -14.08
N SER A 147 5.64 18.22 -13.80
CA SER A 147 4.72 18.89 -14.72
C SER A 147 4.90 20.41 -14.78
N GLN A 148 5.51 21.01 -13.75
CA GLN A 148 5.56 22.45 -13.55
C GLN A 148 4.19 23.14 -13.45
N SER A 149 3.12 22.39 -13.16
CA SER A 149 1.75 22.88 -13.02
C SER A 149 1.18 22.58 -11.64
N ASP A 150 0.62 23.60 -10.99
CA ASP A 150 -0.10 23.44 -9.71
C ASP A 150 -1.42 22.68 -9.91
N ASP A 151 -2.08 22.86 -11.05
CA ASP A 151 -3.37 22.21 -11.35
C ASP A 151 -3.20 20.70 -11.52
N VAL A 152 -2.15 20.28 -12.26
CA VAL A 152 -1.77 18.87 -12.39
C VAL A 152 -1.36 18.28 -11.05
N ALA A 153 -0.61 19.03 -10.24
CA ALA A 153 -0.15 18.57 -8.93
C ALA A 153 -1.31 18.38 -7.94
N LEU A 154 -2.29 19.29 -7.92
CA LEU A 154 -3.51 19.13 -7.13
C LEU A 154 -4.34 17.94 -7.63
N ALA A 155 -4.48 17.76 -8.94
CA ALA A 155 -5.20 16.61 -9.50
C ALA A 155 -4.52 15.28 -9.16
N ALA A 156 -3.19 15.20 -9.24
CA ALA A 156 -2.41 14.04 -8.83
C ALA A 156 -2.57 13.76 -7.32
N MET A 157 -2.50 14.79 -6.48
CA MET A 157 -2.72 14.66 -5.04
C MET A 157 -4.13 14.14 -4.72
N ALA A 158 -5.16 14.61 -5.44
CA ALA A 158 -6.55 14.20 -5.25
C ALA A 158 -6.79 12.72 -5.58
N PHE A 159 -6.00 12.09 -6.46
CA PHE A 159 -6.06 10.63 -6.66
C PHE A 159 -5.69 9.84 -5.40
N GLY A 160 -4.96 10.44 -4.45
CA GLY A 160 -4.70 9.83 -3.15
C GLY A 160 -5.94 9.60 -2.29
N LEU A 161 -7.12 10.10 -2.71
CA LEU A 161 -8.41 9.78 -2.10
C LEU A 161 -9.01 8.45 -2.59
N LEU A 162 -8.28 7.66 -3.39
CA LEU A 162 -8.69 6.32 -3.79
C LEU A 162 -9.06 5.45 -2.56
N PRO A 163 -10.16 4.67 -2.61
CA PRO A 163 -10.62 3.89 -1.46
C PRO A 163 -9.55 2.97 -0.88
N MET A 164 -8.80 2.25 -1.72
CA MET A 164 -7.71 1.39 -1.27
C MET A 164 -6.59 2.20 -0.57
N ASN A 165 -6.23 3.37 -1.09
CA ASN A 165 -5.22 4.21 -0.46
C ASN A 165 -5.66 4.66 0.94
N LEU A 166 -6.94 5.05 1.09
CA LEU A 166 -7.52 5.42 2.39
C LEU A 166 -7.50 4.24 3.36
N ALA A 167 -7.91 3.04 2.91
CA ALA A 167 -7.90 1.83 3.73
C ALA A 167 -6.48 1.43 4.18
N LEU A 168 -5.49 1.50 3.29
CA LEU A 168 -4.08 1.19 3.63
C LEU A 168 -3.51 2.16 4.67
N HIS A 169 -3.88 3.44 4.62
CA HIS A 169 -3.47 4.44 5.62
C HIS A 169 -4.36 4.45 6.87
N GLY A 170 -5.46 3.69 6.87
CA GLY A 170 -6.32 3.40 8.01
C GLY A 170 -6.01 2.05 8.67
N ALA A 171 -4.85 1.44 8.40
CA ALA A 171 -4.42 0.15 8.93
C ALA A 171 -2.99 0.24 9.53
N VAL A 172 -2.66 -0.59 10.52
CA VAL A 172 -1.29 -0.74 11.05
C VAL A 172 -0.47 -1.61 10.09
N SER A 173 0.37 -0.96 9.29
CA SER A 173 1.25 -1.62 8.31
C SER A 173 2.47 -0.78 7.99
N ASN A 174 3.55 -1.40 7.49
CA ASN A 174 4.73 -0.70 7.00
C ASN A 174 4.52 -0.06 5.61
N ASP A 175 3.43 -0.39 4.92
CA ASP A 175 3.13 0.10 3.57
C ASP A 175 2.96 1.63 3.49
N PRO A 176 2.16 2.31 4.34
CA PRO A 176 2.08 3.78 4.37
C PRO A 176 3.43 4.50 4.45
N LEU A 177 4.31 4.06 5.36
CA LEU A 177 5.64 4.66 5.50
C LEU A 177 6.48 4.44 4.24
N LEU A 178 6.43 3.24 3.66
CA LEU A 178 7.12 2.94 2.42
C LEU A 178 6.65 3.87 1.28
N TYR A 179 5.34 4.03 1.09
CA TYR A 179 4.79 4.87 0.03
C TYR A 179 5.19 6.33 0.21
N CYS A 180 5.15 6.83 1.45
CA CYS A 180 5.61 8.17 1.79
C CYS A 180 7.09 8.36 1.42
N LEU A 181 7.97 7.45 1.86
CA LEU A 181 9.40 7.53 1.59
C LEU A 181 9.72 7.42 0.10
N ILE A 182 9.02 6.57 -0.64
CA ILE A 182 9.17 6.47 -2.10
C ILE A 182 8.71 7.75 -2.79
N ALA A 183 7.57 8.32 -2.41
CA ALA A 183 7.09 9.59 -2.98
C ALA A 183 8.13 10.71 -2.80
N TRP A 184 8.70 10.85 -1.59
CA TRP A 184 9.73 11.85 -1.32
C TRP A 184 11.09 11.52 -1.96
N ALA A 185 11.48 10.25 -2.07
CA ALA A 185 12.66 9.86 -2.83
C ALA A 185 12.50 10.22 -4.32
N LEU A 186 11.30 10.06 -4.89
CA LEU A 186 11.00 10.49 -6.26
C LEU A 186 11.04 12.01 -6.43
N VAL A 187 10.59 12.78 -5.42
CA VAL A 187 10.78 14.25 -5.38
C VAL A 187 12.27 14.59 -5.49
N LEU A 188 13.12 13.96 -4.67
CA LEU A 188 14.55 14.18 -4.66
C LEU A 188 15.22 13.75 -5.97
N ALA A 189 14.81 12.61 -6.53
CA ALA A 189 15.28 12.14 -7.83
C ALA A 189 14.93 13.13 -8.95
N ALA A 190 13.70 13.67 -8.95
CA ALA A 190 13.30 14.71 -9.90
C ALA A 190 14.12 16.01 -9.73
N ILE A 191 14.40 16.42 -8.49
CA ILE A 191 15.24 17.59 -8.19
C ILE A 191 16.67 17.38 -8.74
N VAL A 192 17.28 16.22 -8.51
CA VAL A 192 18.60 15.87 -9.06
C VAL A 192 18.56 15.87 -10.59
N ALA A 193 17.56 15.21 -11.19
CA ALA A 193 17.41 15.11 -12.63
C ALA A 193 17.25 16.49 -13.32
N ARG A 194 16.87 17.54 -12.59
CA ARG A 194 16.78 18.93 -13.10
C ARG A 194 18.13 19.67 -13.05
N GLY A 195 19.18 19.04 -12.56
CA GLY A 195 20.52 19.64 -12.44
C GLY A 195 20.75 20.38 -11.12
N SER A 196 20.05 20.00 -10.05
CA SER A 196 20.21 20.64 -8.73
C SER A 196 21.47 20.14 -7.99
N GLY A 197 21.89 20.89 -6.97
CA GLY A 197 23.20 20.76 -6.30
C GLY A 197 23.53 19.43 -5.60
N ALA A 198 24.78 19.31 -5.14
CA ALA A 198 25.39 18.05 -4.68
C ALA A 198 24.82 17.44 -3.38
N ALA A 199 23.98 18.16 -2.63
CA ALA A 199 23.36 17.65 -1.40
C ALA A 199 22.21 16.66 -1.67
N TYR A 200 21.48 16.83 -2.77
CA TYR A 200 20.30 16.02 -3.07
C TYR A 200 20.57 14.53 -3.34
N PRO A 201 21.69 14.13 -4.00
CA PRO A 201 22.05 12.72 -4.11
C PRO A 201 22.25 12.01 -2.77
N ILE A 202 22.85 12.69 -1.78
CA ILE A 202 23.05 12.15 -0.43
C ILE A 202 21.70 12.03 0.29
N LEU A 203 20.90 13.10 0.26
CA LEU A 203 19.56 13.08 0.86
C LEU A 203 18.66 12.00 0.22
N PHE A 204 18.78 11.79 -1.10
CA PHE A 204 18.14 10.68 -1.78
C PHE A 204 18.60 9.33 -1.20
N GLY A 205 19.90 9.13 -1.04
CA GLY A 205 20.47 7.92 -0.43
C GLY A 205 19.91 7.64 0.97
N LEU A 206 19.76 8.68 1.81
CA LEU A 206 19.16 8.57 3.14
C LEU A 206 17.68 8.17 3.08
N VAL A 207 16.87 8.86 2.27
CA VAL A 207 15.42 8.59 2.18
C VAL A 207 15.13 7.25 1.51
N ALA A 208 15.84 6.92 0.42
CA ALA A 208 15.70 5.63 -0.24
C ALA A 208 16.24 4.47 0.61
N GLY A 209 17.31 4.71 1.36
CA GLY A 209 17.81 3.78 2.37
C GLY A 209 16.78 3.50 3.46
N ALA A 210 16.14 4.55 3.99
CA ALA A 210 15.03 4.42 4.92
C ALA A 210 13.83 3.65 4.32
N ALA A 211 13.56 3.81 3.02
CA ALA A 211 12.52 3.04 2.32
C ALA A 211 12.87 1.54 2.29
N ILE A 212 14.12 1.18 1.98
CA ILE A 212 14.61 -0.22 2.06
C ILE A 212 14.52 -0.72 3.51
N TRP A 213 14.84 0.13 4.49
CA TRP A 213 14.73 -0.16 5.92
C TRP A 213 13.29 -0.24 6.44
N THR A 214 12.31 0.10 5.61
CA THR A 214 10.88 -0.07 5.89
C THR A 214 10.32 -1.33 5.23
N LYS A 215 10.70 -1.59 3.96
CA LYS A 215 10.29 -2.76 3.19
C LYS A 215 11.29 -3.02 2.05
N THR A 216 11.57 -4.28 1.75
CA THR A 216 12.51 -4.66 0.66
C THR A 216 12.09 -4.12 -0.71
N THR A 217 10.81 -3.84 -0.93
CA THR A 217 10.30 -3.17 -2.14
C THR A 217 10.97 -1.81 -2.39
N GLY A 218 11.48 -1.14 -1.34
CA GLY A 218 12.28 0.09 -1.47
C GLY A 218 13.52 -0.05 -2.37
N LEU A 219 14.01 -1.28 -2.63
CA LEU A 219 15.09 -1.55 -3.58
C LEU A 219 14.78 -1.03 -5.00
N MET A 220 13.51 -0.81 -5.35
CA MET A 220 13.11 -0.18 -6.61
C MET A 220 13.75 1.21 -6.83
N LEU A 221 14.12 1.91 -5.75
CA LEU A 221 14.72 3.24 -5.82
C LEU A 221 16.18 3.23 -6.32
N ILE A 222 16.86 2.08 -6.29
CA ILE A 222 18.25 1.97 -6.77
C ILE A 222 18.35 2.29 -8.27
N PRO A 223 17.67 1.56 -9.18
CA PRO A 223 17.71 1.89 -10.61
C PRO A 223 17.12 3.27 -10.91
N VAL A 224 16.11 3.72 -10.17
CA VAL A 224 15.51 5.05 -10.32
C VAL A 224 16.53 6.15 -9.99
N GLY A 225 17.23 6.03 -8.86
CA GLY A 225 18.26 6.97 -8.44
C GLY A 225 19.44 7.00 -9.40
N PHE A 226 19.87 5.83 -9.88
CA PHE A 226 20.91 5.72 -10.90
C PHE A 226 20.55 6.50 -12.17
N VAL A 227 19.34 6.27 -12.71
CA VAL A 227 18.84 6.98 -13.90
C VAL A 227 18.71 8.49 -13.65
N ALA A 228 18.20 8.91 -12.50
CA ALA A 228 18.10 10.32 -12.14
C ALA A 228 19.48 11.03 -12.13
N GLY A 229 20.49 10.36 -11.56
CA GLY A 229 21.87 10.86 -11.58
C GLY A 229 22.45 10.97 -12.98
N LEU A 230 22.20 9.97 -13.85
CA LEU A 230 22.66 10.02 -15.25
C LEU A 230 22.01 11.14 -16.06
N ILE A 231 20.76 11.49 -15.77
CA ILE A 231 20.01 12.53 -16.46
C ILE A 231 20.45 13.94 -16.02
N GLY A 232 20.54 14.17 -14.72
CA GLY A 232 20.64 15.53 -14.17
C GLY A 232 22.05 16.04 -13.91
N ALA A 233 23.01 15.15 -13.65
CA ALA A 233 24.32 15.58 -13.20
C ALA A 233 25.23 16.08 -14.34
N PRO A 234 26.16 17.01 -14.05
CA PRO A 234 27.15 17.47 -15.03
C PRO A 234 27.94 16.31 -15.66
N LYS A 235 28.30 16.41 -16.94
CA LYS A 235 29.01 15.33 -17.68
C LYS A 235 30.21 14.74 -16.93
N LYS A 236 30.98 15.59 -16.23
CA LYS A 236 32.18 15.20 -15.47
C LYS A 236 31.87 14.38 -14.21
N SER A 237 30.72 14.56 -13.58
CA SER A 237 30.34 13.90 -12.32
C SER A 237 29.15 12.95 -12.45
N LYS A 238 28.59 12.78 -13.66
CA LYS A 238 27.35 12.01 -13.88
C LYS A 238 27.39 10.58 -13.32
N ILE A 239 28.51 9.88 -13.51
CA ILE A 239 28.68 8.51 -13.05
C ILE A 239 28.79 8.49 -11.53
N THR A 240 29.56 9.41 -10.95
CA THR A 240 29.69 9.55 -9.50
C THR A 240 28.34 9.80 -8.85
N VAL A 241 27.55 10.75 -9.37
CA VAL A 241 26.21 11.05 -8.82
C VAL A 241 25.26 9.86 -8.98
N ALA A 242 25.25 9.21 -10.15
CA ALA A 242 24.43 8.02 -10.38
C ALA A 242 24.80 6.88 -9.42
N LEU A 243 26.09 6.63 -9.20
CA LEU A 243 26.58 5.63 -8.25
C LEU A 243 26.27 6.02 -6.81
N THR A 244 26.41 7.30 -6.42
CA THR A 244 26.02 7.78 -5.08
C THR A 244 24.54 7.51 -4.82
N MET A 245 23.67 7.79 -5.80
CA MET A 245 22.22 7.55 -5.66
C MET A 245 21.86 6.06 -5.69
N ALA A 246 22.64 5.22 -6.37
CA ALA A 246 22.40 3.77 -6.41
C ALA A 246 22.94 3.05 -5.16
N ILE A 247 24.13 3.43 -4.67
CA ILE A 247 24.84 2.76 -3.58
C ILE A 247 24.45 3.34 -2.22
N GLY A 248 24.21 4.66 -2.13
CA GLY A 248 23.81 5.33 -0.89
C GLY A 248 22.66 4.63 -0.14
N PRO A 249 21.56 4.23 -0.81
CA PRO A 249 20.47 3.50 -0.17
C PRO A 249 20.91 2.17 0.47
N LEU A 250 21.82 1.44 -0.18
CA LEU A 250 22.36 0.18 0.32
C LEU A 250 23.24 0.37 1.55
N LEU A 251 24.04 1.44 1.59
CA LEU A 251 24.88 1.77 2.75
C LEU A 251 24.03 2.08 3.98
N VAL A 252 22.92 2.79 3.79
CA VAL A 252 21.97 3.10 4.88
C VAL A 252 21.24 1.83 5.35
N ALA A 253 20.87 0.94 4.43
CA ALA A 253 20.21 -0.32 4.77
C ALA A 253 21.18 -1.41 5.29
N ALA A 254 22.49 -1.22 5.12
CA ALA A 254 23.53 -2.21 5.39
C ALA A 254 23.47 -2.82 6.81
N PRO A 255 23.23 -2.07 7.90
CA PRO A 255 23.19 -2.67 9.24
C PRO A 255 22.13 -3.77 9.37
N TRP A 256 20.96 -3.61 8.75
CA TRP A 256 19.91 -4.64 8.74
C TRP A 256 20.29 -5.82 7.83
N MET A 257 20.87 -5.54 6.66
CA MET A 257 21.32 -6.60 5.74
C MET A 257 22.42 -7.46 6.36
N ILE A 258 23.38 -6.85 7.06
CA ILE A 258 24.45 -7.55 7.78
C ILE A 258 23.86 -8.44 8.87
N ARG A 259 22.93 -7.90 9.68
CA ARG A 259 22.20 -8.67 10.68
C ARG A 259 21.47 -9.86 10.04
N ASN A 260 20.84 -9.67 8.89
CA ASN A 260 20.16 -10.75 8.18
C ASN A 260 21.13 -11.82 7.65
N VAL A 261 22.31 -11.45 7.17
CA VAL A 261 23.35 -12.43 6.80
C VAL A 261 23.75 -13.26 8.03
N GLN A 262 23.92 -12.64 9.20
CA GLN A 262 24.28 -13.34 10.43
C GLN A 262 23.17 -14.27 10.94
N VAL A 263 21.89 -13.87 10.80
CA VAL A 263 20.73 -14.62 11.31
C VAL A 263 20.23 -15.67 10.32
N TYR A 264 20.14 -15.33 9.03
CA TYR A 264 19.50 -16.15 7.99
C TYR A 264 20.48 -16.77 7.00
N GLY A 265 21.71 -16.26 6.92
CA GLY A 265 22.66 -16.59 5.85
C GLY A 265 22.40 -15.86 4.53
N ASP A 266 21.41 -14.97 4.47
CA ASP A 266 21.08 -14.16 3.29
C ASP A 266 20.61 -12.75 3.70
N PRO A 267 20.94 -11.69 2.94
CA PRO A 267 20.74 -10.31 3.37
C PRO A 267 19.28 -9.84 3.42
N PHE A 268 18.36 -10.59 2.81
CA PHE A 268 16.96 -10.19 2.64
C PHE A 268 15.96 -11.19 3.27
N ALA A 269 16.45 -12.17 4.02
CA ALA A 269 15.68 -13.27 4.60
C ALA A 269 14.83 -14.05 3.58
N LEU A 270 15.25 -14.11 2.31
CA LEU A 270 14.45 -14.72 1.22
C LEU A 270 14.24 -16.22 1.42
N ARG A 271 15.25 -16.91 1.98
CA ARG A 271 15.13 -18.35 2.25
C ARG A 271 14.11 -18.60 3.38
N ALA A 272 14.27 -17.92 4.51
CA ALA A 272 13.35 -18.02 5.63
C ALA A 272 11.92 -17.63 5.24
N PHE A 273 11.77 -16.58 4.42
CA PHE A 273 10.48 -16.22 3.83
C PHE A 273 9.91 -17.36 2.98
N THR A 274 10.70 -17.93 2.05
CA THR A 274 10.20 -19.00 1.18
C THR A 274 9.75 -20.23 1.95
N GLU A 275 10.51 -20.63 2.97
CA GLU A 275 10.17 -21.78 3.83
C GLU A 275 8.90 -21.51 4.64
N SER A 276 8.74 -20.30 5.19
CA SER A 276 7.56 -19.91 5.99
C SER A 276 6.28 -19.85 5.16
N PHE A 277 6.39 -19.54 3.87
CA PHE A 277 5.23 -19.40 2.96
C PHE A 277 5.03 -20.61 2.04
N GLY A 278 5.77 -21.71 2.23
CA GLY A 278 5.70 -22.89 1.37
C GLY A 278 4.31 -23.54 1.31
N GLY A 279 3.54 -23.48 2.41
CA GLY A 279 2.17 -23.99 2.49
C GLY A 279 1.08 -23.06 1.94
N THR A 280 1.46 -21.87 1.44
CA THR A 280 0.49 -20.89 0.92
C THR A 280 0.23 -21.07 -0.58
N ALA A 281 -0.76 -20.34 -1.10
CA ALA A 281 -1.13 -20.33 -2.50
C ALA A 281 0.05 -19.94 -3.42
N GLN A 282 0.64 -20.93 -4.10
CA GLN A 282 1.73 -20.76 -5.06
C GLN A 282 1.20 -20.50 -6.47
N ALA A 283 1.92 -19.68 -7.25
CA ALA A 283 1.57 -19.37 -8.64
C ALA A 283 1.44 -20.64 -9.48
N LYS A 284 2.33 -21.63 -9.26
CA LYS A 284 2.36 -22.90 -9.98
C LYS A 284 1.02 -23.65 -9.91
N MET A 285 0.36 -23.67 -8.74
CA MET A 285 -0.93 -24.36 -8.57
C MET A 285 -2.02 -23.80 -9.49
N PHE A 286 -2.08 -22.47 -9.62
CA PHE A 286 -3.00 -21.83 -10.56
C PHE A 286 -2.57 -22.06 -12.01
N ILE A 287 -1.28 -21.89 -12.32
CA ILE A 287 -0.78 -22.05 -13.69
C ILE A 287 -1.05 -23.46 -14.22
N ASP A 288 -0.82 -24.49 -13.41
CA ASP A 288 -1.09 -25.88 -13.78
C ASP A 288 -2.59 -26.15 -14.02
N SER A 289 -3.48 -25.46 -13.29
CA SER A 289 -4.93 -25.69 -13.35
C SER A 289 -5.66 -24.89 -14.44
N ILE A 290 -5.28 -23.63 -14.66
CA ILE A 290 -6.00 -22.70 -15.55
C ILE A 290 -5.13 -22.11 -16.67
N GLY A 291 -3.84 -22.43 -16.69
CA GLY A 291 -2.88 -21.93 -17.67
C GLY A 291 -2.35 -20.53 -17.35
N MET A 292 -1.12 -20.24 -17.82
CA MET A 292 -0.41 -18.98 -17.57
C MET A 292 -1.20 -17.74 -18.00
N GLY A 293 -1.83 -17.77 -19.18
CA GLY A 293 -2.59 -16.62 -19.69
C GLY A 293 -3.79 -16.26 -18.81
N SER A 294 -4.56 -17.27 -18.39
CA SER A 294 -5.70 -17.07 -17.48
C SER A 294 -5.25 -16.64 -16.09
N TYR A 295 -4.15 -17.23 -15.58
CA TYR A 295 -3.56 -16.83 -14.31
C TYR A 295 -3.15 -15.35 -14.32
N LEU A 296 -2.39 -14.92 -15.33
CA LEU A 296 -1.91 -13.54 -15.38
C LEU A 296 -3.04 -12.53 -15.61
N MET A 297 -4.01 -12.84 -16.47
CA MET A 297 -5.08 -11.89 -16.80
C MET A 297 -6.21 -11.89 -15.76
N ASN A 298 -6.76 -13.06 -15.46
CA ASN A 298 -8.00 -13.21 -14.68
C ASN A 298 -7.74 -13.28 -13.18
N TRP A 299 -6.56 -13.74 -12.75
CA TRP A 299 -6.20 -13.82 -11.34
C TRP A 299 -5.31 -12.66 -10.93
N VAL A 300 -4.11 -12.52 -11.50
CA VAL A 300 -3.18 -11.45 -11.11
C VAL A 300 -3.72 -10.09 -11.55
N GLY A 301 -3.99 -9.92 -12.84
CA GLY A 301 -4.40 -8.64 -13.43
C GLY A 301 -5.73 -8.13 -12.88
N TRP A 302 -6.77 -8.98 -12.86
CA TRP A 302 -8.09 -8.57 -12.37
C TRP A 302 -8.13 -8.33 -10.86
N THR A 303 -7.42 -9.14 -10.07
CA THR A 303 -7.30 -8.90 -8.62
C THR A 303 -6.56 -7.60 -8.35
N ALA A 304 -5.49 -7.33 -9.10
CA ALA A 304 -4.74 -6.08 -8.99
C ALA A 304 -5.59 -4.87 -9.39
N ALA A 305 -6.37 -4.98 -10.47
CA ALA A 305 -7.25 -3.90 -10.92
C ALA A 305 -8.33 -3.57 -9.86
N LYS A 306 -9.07 -4.57 -9.39
CA LYS A 306 -10.12 -4.37 -8.37
C LYS A 306 -9.54 -3.78 -7.09
N SER A 307 -8.46 -4.36 -6.60
CA SER A 307 -7.82 -3.89 -5.37
C SER A 307 -7.10 -2.56 -5.55
N PHE A 308 -6.73 -2.14 -6.75
CA PHE A 308 -6.17 -0.79 -6.97
C PHE A 308 -7.21 0.28 -6.62
N VAL A 309 -8.48 0.01 -6.92
CA VAL A 309 -9.62 0.85 -6.51
C VAL A 309 -9.96 0.63 -5.04
N GLY A 310 -10.28 -0.61 -4.67
CA GLY A 310 -10.72 -0.96 -3.30
C GLY A 310 -11.24 -2.39 -3.22
N THR A 311 -10.57 -3.23 -2.45
CA THR A 311 -11.04 -4.56 -2.02
C THR A 311 -10.49 -4.75 -0.62
N PHE A 312 -11.33 -5.03 0.37
CA PHE A 312 -10.99 -4.89 1.79
C PHE A 312 -11.06 -6.22 2.53
N GLY A 313 -10.63 -6.20 3.80
CA GLY A 313 -10.37 -7.42 4.54
C GLY A 313 -9.22 -8.18 3.89
N TYR A 314 -9.24 -9.51 3.98
CA TYR A 314 -8.32 -10.41 3.29
C TYR A 314 -8.67 -10.58 1.81
N MET A 315 -8.83 -9.47 1.08
CA MET A 315 -9.32 -9.40 -0.30
C MET A 315 -10.72 -10.00 -0.50
N ASP A 316 -11.52 -9.99 0.58
CA ASP A 316 -12.78 -10.70 0.67
C ASP A 316 -14.00 -9.78 0.45
N ILE A 317 -13.87 -8.50 0.80
CA ILE A 317 -14.97 -7.52 0.74
C ILE A 317 -14.81 -6.66 -0.50
N SER A 318 -15.85 -6.65 -1.35
CA SER A 318 -15.94 -5.70 -2.46
C SER A 318 -16.85 -4.52 -2.13
N PRO A 319 -16.55 -3.30 -2.62
CA PRO A 319 -17.46 -2.17 -2.54
C PRO A 319 -18.86 -2.52 -3.05
N LEU A 320 -19.89 -2.08 -2.34
CA LEU A 320 -21.29 -2.30 -2.70
C LEU A 320 -21.75 -3.77 -2.73
N GLU A 321 -21.02 -4.71 -2.09
CA GLU A 321 -21.41 -6.13 -2.06
C GLU A 321 -22.80 -6.37 -1.46
N ALA A 322 -23.25 -5.51 -0.53
CA ALA A 322 -24.57 -5.58 0.07
C ALA A 322 -25.72 -5.37 -0.94
N TYR A 323 -25.43 -4.74 -2.08
CA TYR A 323 -26.38 -4.47 -3.16
C TYR A 323 -26.30 -5.50 -4.31
N GLY A 324 -25.54 -6.58 -4.13
CA GLY A 324 -25.45 -7.70 -5.06
C GLY A 324 -24.39 -7.54 -6.16
N GLY A 325 -24.13 -8.63 -6.90
CA GLY A 325 -23.01 -8.73 -7.84
C GLY A 325 -23.03 -7.70 -8.97
N LYS A 326 -24.21 -7.29 -9.45
CA LYS A 326 -24.32 -6.26 -10.50
C LYS A 326 -23.85 -4.88 -10.02
N ALA A 327 -24.11 -4.53 -8.75
CA ALA A 327 -23.65 -3.27 -8.18
C ALA A 327 -22.12 -3.26 -8.04
N VAL A 328 -21.56 -4.35 -7.52
CA VAL A 328 -20.10 -4.57 -7.41
C VAL A 328 -19.42 -4.44 -8.78
N GLU A 329 -19.94 -5.14 -9.79
CA GLU A 329 -19.36 -5.10 -11.13
C GLU A 329 -19.47 -3.71 -11.76
N THR A 330 -20.61 -3.04 -11.61
CA THR A 330 -20.81 -1.67 -12.11
C THR A 330 -19.81 -0.71 -11.45
N PHE A 331 -19.61 -0.81 -10.15
CA PHE A 331 -18.64 0.00 -9.42
C PHE A 331 -17.22 -0.17 -9.98
N TYR A 332 -16.74 -1.41 -10.12
CA TYR A 332 -15.41 -1.66 -10.64
C TYR A 332 -15.27 -1.23 -12.11
N ARG A 333 -16.27 -1.47 -12.96
CA ARG A 333 -16.24 -1.03 -14.37
C ARG A 333 -16.17 0.49 -14.48
N VAL A 334 -16.99 1.23 -13.74
CA VAL A 334 -17.02 2.70 -13.77
C VAL A 334 -15.72 3.28 -13.24
N SER A 335 -15.25 2.80 -12.09
CA SER A 335 -14.01 3.29 -11.48
C SER A 335 -12.78 2.98 -12.35
N LEU A 336 -12.64 1.75 -12.85
CA LEU A 336 -11.54 1.38 -13.74
C LEU A 336 -11.62 2.12 -15.09
N ALA A 337 -12.81 2.34 -15.65
CA ALA A 337 -12.96 3.13 -16.87
C ALA A 337 -12.48 4.58 -16.66
N PHE A 338 -12.83 5.21 -15.53
CA PHE A 338 -12.36 6.55 -15.20
C PHE A 338 -10.83 6.61 -15.06
N LEU A 339 -10.24 5.70 -14.27
CA LEU A 339 -8.79 5.64 -14.04
C LEU A 339 -8.03 5.34 -15.35
N THR A 340 -8.55 4.43 -16.17
CA THR A 340 -7.96 4.08 -17.47
C THR A 340 -8.04 5.25 -18.44
N ALA A 341 -9.19 5.93 -18.55
CA ALA A 341 -9.34 7.11 -19.38
C ALA A 341 -8.39 8.23 -18.94
N ALA A 342 -8.25 8.45 -17.63
CA ALA A 342 -7.31 9.42 -17.07
C ALA A 342 -5.86 9.05 -17.41
N GLY A 343 -5.47 7.78 -17.23
CA GLY A 343 -4.13 7.29 -17.58
C GLY A 343 -3.81 7.42 -19.07
N LEU A 344 -4.70 6.97 -19.96
CA LEU A 344 -4.53 7.07 -21.42
C LEU A 344 -4.45 8.53 -21.88
N SER A 345 -5.30 9.40 -21.33
CA SER A 345 -5.23 10.85 -21.58
C SER A 345 -3.92 11.45 -21.07
N GLY A 346 -3.40 10.93 -19.96
CA GLY A 346 -2.09 11.26 -19.41
C GLY A 346 -0.95 10.92 -20.36
N ILE A 347 -0.99 9.74 -20.99
CA ILE A 347 0.00 9.33 -22.00
C ILE A 347 0.00 10.32 -23.17
N ILE A 348 -1.19 10.75 -23.62
CA ILE A 348 -1.34 11.79 -24.65
C ILE A 348 -0.75 13.12 -24.18
N ALA A 349 -0.99 13.52 -22.92
CA ALA A 349 -0.45 14.75 -22.35
C ALA A 349 1.08 14.72 -22.27
N VAL A 350 1.67 13.62 -21.78
CA VAL A 350 3.13 13.39 -21.75
C VAL A 350 3.73 13.46 -23.15
N ALA A 351 3.08 12.86 -24.15
CA ALA A 351 3.54 12.90 -25.53
C ALA A 351 3.50 14.31 -26.16
N LYS A 352 2.70 15.24 -25.60
CA LYS A 352 2.65 16.65 -26.01
C LYS A 352 3.64 17.53 -25.21
N ASP A 353 4.10 17.08 -24.05
CA ASP A 353 4.94 17.84 -23.13
C ASP A 353 6.42 17.75 -23.52
N ARG A 354 6.81 18.51 -24.55
CA ARG A 354 8.13 18.40 -25.20
C ARG A 354 9.18 19.37 -24.63
N LYS A 355 8.85 20.25 -23.69
CA LYS A 355 9.81 21.26 -23.22
C LYS A 355 10.81 20.61 -22.26
N LYS A 356 12.11 20.81 -22.50
CA LYS A 356 13.13 20.32 -21.57
C LYS A 356 12.96 21.00 -20.20
N PRO A 357 13.14 20.28 -19.06
CA PRO A 357 13.60 18.89 -18.94
C PRO A 357 12.47 17.84 -18.85
N GLN A 358 11.22 18.17 -19.17
CA GLN A 358 10.04 17.34 -18.87
C GLN A 358 10.10 15.92 -19.45
N PRO A 359 10.56 15.66 -20.69
CA PRO A 359 10.65 14.28 -21.20
C PRO A 359 11.54 13.37 -20.34
N ALA A 360 12.63 13.90 -19.78
CA ALA A 360 13.52 13.13 -18.92
C ALA A 360 12.87 12.83 -17.55
N MET A 361 12.04 13.75 -17.06
CA MET A 361 11.26 13.57 -15.83
C MET A 361 10.14 12.53 -16.01
N HIS A 362 9.45 12.57 -17.16
CA HIS A 362 8.45 11.55 -17.51
C HIS A 362 9.11 10.18 -17.67
N ALA A 363 10.31 10.12 -18.26
CA ALA A 363 11.09 8.88 -18.35
C ALA A 363 11.47 8.34 -16.97
N LEU A 364 11.88 9.20 -16.02
CA LEU A 364 12.15 8.80 -14.65
C LEU A 364 10.91 8.17 -13.97
N GLY A 365 9.74 8.79 -14.14
CA GLY A 365 8.48 8.24 -13.67
C GLY A 365 8.14 6.89 -14.31
N ALA A 366 8.36 6.76 -15.63
CA ALA A 366 8.16 5.51 -16.35
C ALA A 366 9.10 4.39 -15.85
N VAL A 367 10.38 4.69 -15.59
CA VAL A 367 11.32 3.73 -15.00
C VAL A 367 10.81 3.25 -13.64
N ALA A 368 10.33 4.15 -12.77
CA ALA A 368 9.77 3.76 -11.48
C ALA A 368 8.56 2.82 -11.63
N VAL A 369 7.62 3.13 -12.53
CA VAL A 369 6.46 2.26 -12.83
C VAL A 369 6.91 0.89 -13.35
N LEU A 370 7.83 0.85 -14.32
CA LEU A 370 8.30 -0.40 -14.93
C LEU A 370 9.04 -1.29 -13.94
N VAL A 371 9.87 -0.72 -13.06
CA VAL A 371 10.58 -1.48 -12.03
C VAL A 371 9.58 -2.09 -11.03
N VAL A 372 8.58 -1.32 -10.58
CA VAL A 372 7.55 -1.83 -9.67
C VAL A 372 6.71 -2.92 -10.33
N LEU A 373 6.31 -2.75 -11.59
CA LEU A 373 5.61 -3.78 -12.36
C LEU A 373 6.44 -5.05 -12.51
N ALA A 374 7.74 -4.93 -12.81
CA ALA A 374 8.64 -6.07 -12.92
C ALA A 374 8.77 -6.82 -11.59
N LEU A 375 8.90 -6.11 -10.46
CA LEU A 375 8.93 -6.70 -9.13
C LEU A 375 7.61 -7.39 -8.77
N PHE A 376 6.48 -6.76 -9.09
CA PHE A 376 5.14 -7.31 -8.87
C PHE A 376 4.90 -8.59 -9.66
N LEU A 377 5.26 -8.59 -10.95
CA LEU A 377 5.15 -9.77 -11.81
C LEU A 377 6.09 -10.88 -11.36
N ARG A 378 7.35 -10.56 -11.03
CA ARG A 378 8.30 -11.55 -10.49
C ARG A 378 7.74 -12.21 -9.23
N PHE A 379 7.19 -11.42 -8.30
CA PHE A 379 6.61 -11.94 -7.07
C PHE A 379 5.39 -12.84 -7.37
N ASN A 380 4.54 -12.43 -8.31
CA ASN A 380 3.35 -13.19 -8.73
C ASN A 380 3.67 -14.42 -9.60
N LEU A 381 4.89 -14.56 -10.11
CA LEU A 381 5.33 -15.79 -10.77
C LEU A 381 5.82 -16.85 -9.77
N GLN A 382 6.03 -16.46 -8.51
CA GLN A 382 6.41 -17.37 -7.43
C GLN A 382 5.22 -17.65 -6.50
N TYR A 383 4.65 -16.60 -5.90
CA TYR A 383 3.51 -16.68 -4.98
C TYR A 383 2.24 -16.12 -5.65
N PHE A 384 1.04 -16.53 -5.23
CA PHE A 384 -0.16 -15.82 -5.63
C PHE A 384 -0.44 -14.65 -4.69
N GLN A 385 -0.12 -13.43 -5.14
CA GLN A 385 -0.28 -12.19 -4.38
C GLN A 385 -0.71 -11.06 -5.31
N GLY A 386 -1.87 -11.23 -5.95
CA GLY A 386 -2.41 -10.30 -6.96
C GLY A 386 -2.89 -8.95 -6.40
N GLN A 387 -2.52 -8.57 -5.18
CA GLN A 387 -2.99 -7.34 -4.54
C GLN A 387 -2.28 -6.11 -5.07
N SER A 388 -3.02 -5.04 -5.30
CA SER A 388 -2.49 -3.77 -5.81
C SER A 388 -1.58 -3.04 -4.83
N ARG A 389 -1.60 -3.35 -3.52
CA ARG A 389 -0.71 -2.73 -2.52
C ARG A 389 0.77 -2.84 -2.89
N TYR A 390 1.13 -3.83 -3.71
CA TYR A 390 2.48 -3.99 -4.27
C TYR A 390 2.78 -3.06 -5.47
N LEU A 391 1.75 -2.45 -6.07
CA LEU A 391 1.83 -1.45 -7.15
C LEU A 391 1.81 0.00 -6.62
N TYR A 392 1.30 0.24 -5.42
CA TYR A 392 1.31 1.55 -4.76
C TYR A 392 2.71 2.21 -4.56
N PRO A 393 3.84 1.48 -4.51
CA PRO A 393 5.16 2.08 -4.66
C PRO A 393 5.32 2.94 -5.92
N ALA A 394 4.62 2.62 -7.01
CA ALA A 394 4.57 3.43 -8.23
C ALA A 394 3.44 4.48 -8.24
N PHE A 395 2.78 4.74 -7.11
CA PHE A 395 1.59 5.57 -7.08
C PHE A 395 1.88 7.04 -7.46
N ALA A 396 3.02 7.60 -7.06
CA ALA A 396 3.40 8.97 -7.44
C ALA A 396 3.46 9.22 -8.96
N PRO A 397 4.18 8.42 -9.77
CA PRO A 397 4.17 8.59 -11.22
C PRO A 397 2.83 8.22 -11.86
N LEU A 398 2.08 7.26 -11.33
CA LEU A 398 0.73 6.95 -11.82
C LEU A 398 -0.26 8.09 -11.58
N ALA A 399 -0.24 8.68 -10.38
CA ALA A 399 -1.08 9.81 -10.00
C ALA A 399 -0.74 11.06 -10.82
N LEU A 400 0.55 11.32 -11.08
CA LEU A 400 0.98 12.35 -12.02
C LEU A 400 0.40 12.12 -13.42
N LEU A 401 0.55 10.91 -13.96
CA LEU A 401 0.06 10.56 -15.29
C LEU A 401 -1.46 10.80 -15.39
N MET A 402 -2.22 10.28 -14.43
CA MET A 402 -3.67 10.46 -14.37
C MET A 402 -4.06 11.93 -14.16
N GLY A 403 -3.33 12.67 -13.31
CA GLY A 403 -3.53 14.10 -13.07
C GLY A 403 -3.34 14.94 -14.33
N MET A 404 -2.29 14.66 -15.12
CA MET A 404 -2.08 15.28 -16.44
C MET A 404 -3.23 14.95 -17.40
N GLY A 405 -3.71 13.71 -17.38
CA GLY A 405 -4.80 13.27 -18.23
C GLY A 405 -6.13 13.94 -17.93
N VAL A 406 -6.53 14.03 -16.66
CA VAL A 406 -7.77 14.73 -16.27
C VAL A 406 -7.65 16.23 -16.56
N THR A 407 -6.48 16.84 -16.31
CA THR A 407 -6.26 18.26 -16.61
C THR A 407 -6.49 18.56 -18.11
N LEU A 408 -6.07 17.66 -19.00
CA LEU A 408 -6.30 17.77 -20.44
C LEU A 408 -7.79 17.81 -20.82
N TRP A 409 -8.68 17.17 -20.04
CA TRP A 409 -10.13 17.20 -20.30
C TRP A 409 -10.74 18.59 -20.12
N PHE A 410 -10.15 19.41 -19.25
CA PHE A 410 -10.70 20.71 -18.87
C PHE A 410 -10.20 21.89 -19.72
N LYS A 411 -9.22 21.69 -20.61
CA LYS A 411 -8.70 22.68 -21.59
C LYS A 411 -8.39 24.06 -21.00
N LYS A 412 -9.34 25.02 -21.04
CA LYS A 412 -9.15 26.39 -20.51
C LYS A 412 -9.54 26.52 -19.03
N ARG A 413 -10.00 25.45 -18.41
CA ARG A 413 -10.53 25.37 -17.04
C ARG A 413 -9.76 24.37 -16.18
N GLU A 414 -8.47 24.18 -16.47
CA GLU A 414 -7.56 23.21 -15.82
C GLU A 414 -7.61 23.27 -14.29
N GLN A 415 -7.84 24.46 -13.72
CA GLN A 415 -7.93 24.66 -12.29
C GLN A 415 -9.06 23.91 -11.58
N TRP A 416 -10.04 23.40 -12.31
CA TRP A 416 -11.15 22.61 -11.77
C TRP A 416 -10.91 21.11 -11.89
N ALA A 417 -9.83 20.67 -12.56
CA ALA A 417 -9.51 19.27 -12.73
C ALA A 417 -9.37 18.55 -11.39
N TRP A 418 -8.68 19.17 -10.42
CA TRP A 418 -8.53 18.59 -9.09
C TRP A 418 -9.84 18.44 -8.33
N VAL A 419 -10.79 19.36 -8.52
CA VAL A 419 -12.13 19.26 -7.89
C VAL A 419 -12.88 18.07 -8.47
N CYS A 420 -12.83 17.88 -9.80
CA CYS A 420 -13.40 16.70 -10.45
C CYS A 420 -12.81 15.40 -9.88
N VAL A 421 -11.47 15.31 -9.81
CA VAL A 421 -10.82 14.13 -9.23
C VAL A 421 -11.23 13.94 -7.77
N ALA A 422 -11.19 14.98 -6.96
CA ALA A 422 -11.52 14.90 -5.54
C ALA A 422 -12.97 14.42 -5.32
N VAL A 423 -13.93 14.95 -6.07
CA VAL A 423 -15.34 14.53 -5.99
C VAL A 423 -15.51 13.08 -6.45
N VAL A 424 -14.90 12.67 -7.56
CA VAL A 424 -15.01 11.29 -8.06
C VAL A 424 -14.38 10.29 -7.10
N MET A 425 -13.16 10.57 -6.60
CA MET A 425 -12.48 9.70 -5.66
C MET A 425 -13.20 9.64 -4.30
N ALA A 426 -13.67 10.78 -3.78
CA ALA A 426 -14.48 10.83 -2.56
C ALA A 426 -15.81 10.07 -2.72
N GLY A 427 -16.44 10.13 -3.90
CA GLY A 427 -17.61 9.34 -4.23
C GLY A 427 -17.34 7.83 -4.22
N PHE A 428 -16.22 7.39 -4.81
CA PHE A 428 -15.80 5.99 -4.76
C PHE A 428 -15.47 5.54 -3.32
N ALA A 429 -14.82 6.42 -2.54
CA ALA A 429 -14.48 6.16 -1.15
C ALA A 429 -15.75 6.02 -0.29
N PHE A 430 -16.70 6.95 -0.44
CA PHE A 430 -17.98 6.91 0.24
C PHE A 430 -18.77 5.65 -0.10
N ALA A 431 -18.91 5.32 -1.39
CA ALA A 431 -19.59 4.11 -1.83
C ALA A 431 -18.97 2.84 -1.21
N SER A 432 -17.64 2.77 -1.18
CA SER A 432 -16.90 1.66 -0.56
C SER A 432 -17.12 1.59 0.96
N TRP A 433 -16.95 2.71 1.65
CA TRP A 433 -17.08 2.81 3.11
C TRP A 433 -18.51 2.51 3.59
N SER A 434 -19.53 3.01 2.86
CA SER A 434 -20.94 2.89 3.26
C SER A 434 -21.42 1.45 3.46
N THR A 435 -20.78 0.49 2.81
CA THR A 435 -21.09 -0.95 2.93
C THR A 435 -20.11 -1.74 3.76
N LEU A 436 -18.99 -1.12 4.19
CA LEU A 436 -17.86 -1.83 4.78
C LEU A 436 -18.14 -2.38 6.18
N GLY A 437 -18.70 -1.56 7.07
CA GLY A 437 -19.08 -2.00 8.42
C GLY A 437 -20.08 -3.17 8.42
N PRO A 438 -21.22 -3.07 7.71
CA PRO A 438 -22.14 -4.18 7.56
C PRO A 438 -21.51 -5.43 6.92
N ALA A 439 -20.59 -5.25 5.96
CA ALA A 439 -19.86 -6.37 5.34
C ALA A 439 -19.00 -7.14 6.36
N PHE A 440 -18.32 -6.44 7.26
CA PHE A 440 -17.57 -7.06 8.35
C PHE A 440 -18.48 -7.74 9.37
N ALA A 441 -19.59 -7.10 9.76
CA ALA A 441 -20.54 -7.68 10.71
C ALA A 441 -21.03 -9.07 10.25
N ARG A 442 -21.41 -9.22 8.98
CA ARG A 442 -21.82 -10.52 8.40
C ARG A 442 -20.75 -11.60 8.49
N ARG A 443 -19.47 -11.23 8.37
CA ARG A 443 -18.34 -12.15 8.43
C ARG A 443 -18.03 -12.58 9.86
N ILE A 444 -18.19 -11.67 10.81
CA ILE A 444 -18.08 -11.95 12.24
C ILE A 444 -19.19 -12.93 12.65
N GLU A 445 -20.44 -12.62 12.32
CA GLU A 445 -21.61 -13.48 12.61
C GLU A 445 -21.45 -14.88 12.01
N MET A 446 -21.03 -14.99 10.75
CA MET A 446 -20.79 -16.28 10.10
C MET A 446 -19.64 -17.05 10.77
N GLY A 447 -18.55 -16.37 11.16
CA GLY A 447 -17.45 -17.01 11.88
C GLY A 447 -17.90 -17.60 13.21
N GLN A 448 -18.72 -16.86 13.97
CA GLN A 448 -19.32 -17.33 15.22
C GLN A 448 -20.24 -18.54 14.99
N ALA A 449 -21.05 -18.52 13.92
CA ALA A 449 -21.92 -19.63 13.58
C ALA A 449 -21.15 -20.91 13.22
N ILE A 450 -20.07 -20.79 12.44
CA ILE A 450 -19.19 -21.93 12.09
C ILE A 450 -18.52 -22.49 13.35
N GLN A 451 -18.04 -21.63 14.25
CA GLN A 451 -17.42 -22.04 15.51
C GLN A 451 -18.42 -22.76 16.42
N ALA A 452 -19.66 -22.27 16.53
CA ALA A 452 -20.71 -22.91 17.31
C ALA A 452 -21.09 -24.31 16.76
N ALA A 453 -21.05 -24.50 15.45
CA ALA A 453 -21.36 -25.79 14.81
C ALA A 453 -20.22 -26.83 14.90
N THR A 454 -19.00 -26.42 15.26
CA THR A 454 -17.81 -27.30 15.33
C THR A 454 -17.45 -27.72 16.76
N VAL A 455 -17.98 -27.05 17.78
CA VAL A 455 -17.91 -27.50 19.18
C VAL A 455 -19.06 -28.48 19.42
N PRO A 456 -18.82 -29.75 19.81
CA PRO A 456 -19.90 -30.65 20.17
C PRO A 456 -20.66 -30.06 21.35
N GLU A 457 -22.00 -30.05 21.30
CA GLU A 457 -22.81 -29.86 22.50
C GLU A 457 -22.35 -30.90 23.52
N VAL A 458 -21.72 -30.44 24.61
CA VAL A 458 -21.64 -31.25 25.82
C VAL A 458 -23.09 -31.38 26.28
N GLY A 459 -23.73 -32.47 25.89
CA GLY A 459 -25.08 -32.81 26.34
C GLY A 459 -25.12 -32.77 27.87
N PRO A 460 -26.29 -32.45 28.47
CA PRO A 460 -26.40 -32.37 29.91
C PRO A 460 -25.90 -33.68 30.51
N GLU A 461 -24.91 -33.58 31.42
CA GLU A 461 -24.48 -34.71 32.23
C GLU A 461 -25.72 -35.40 32.78
N SER A 462 -25.95 -36.64 32.36
CA SER A 462 -26.98 -37.48 32.95
C SER A 462 -26.58 -37.70 34.41
N SER A 463 -27.16 -36.89 35.30
CA SER A 463 -27.31 -37.20 36.71
C SER A 463 -27.99 -38.58 36.80
N GLY A 464 -27.19 -39.62 37.05
CA GLY A 464 -27.61 -41.00 36.87
C GLY A 464 -26.81 -42.00 37.68
N VAL A 465 -27.01 -41.96 39.01
CA VAL A 465 -26.99 -43.11 39.93
C VAL A 465 -25.68 -43.92 40.03
N THR A 466 -24.86 -43.57 41.03
CA THR A 466 -24.06 -44.56 41.76
C THR A 466 -24.79 -44.92 43.06
N ASN A 467 -25.57 -46.00 43.02
CA ASN A 467 -26.03 -46.67 44.23
C ASN A 467 -24.86 -47.41 44.87
N ALA A 468 -24.71 -47.20 46.18
CA ALA A 468 -23.91 -48.01 47.06
C ALA A 468 -24.51 -49.42 47.18
N ASN A 469 -23.67 -50.44 46.99
CA ASN A 469 -23.49 -51.67 47.79
C ASN A 469 -22.92 -52.80 46.93
#